data_AF-A0A833RPX1-F1
#
_entry.id   AF-A0A833RPX1-F1
#
_cell.length_a   1.000
_cell.length_b   1.000
_cell.length_c   1.000
_cell.angle_alpha   90.00
_cell.angle_beta   90.00
_cell.angle_gamma   90.00
#
_symmetry.space_group_name_H-M   'P 1'
#
loop_
_entity.id
_entity.type
_entity.pdbx_description
1 polymer ?
#
loop_
_entity_poly.entity_id
_entity_poly.type
_entity_poly.pdbx_seq_one_letter_code
_entity_poly.pdbx_strand_id
1 'polypeptide(L)'
;MKVFEFVKAKHGSSILNKCQPVEGDVSLSNLGLSSEDRIMLIEKVNIVFHIAATVTFKQPLDNAVNTNTKGTIRVIDLCKELNQIISFIYVSTAYSNANLSDIEEKVYTTIWEPSEIINICDKQDKTSIALLEESILKTHANTYTFAKNLAEQIVFSDSKSFPTAIVRPSIIGASLEQPCPGWVDNVYGITAVCLQVGKGNIRVLPAKMDARLDLVPVDYVVDTILCAAWHVTIHRDAEVKVYNCTSNASPLR
;
A
#
# COMPACT_ATOMS: atom_id res chain seq x y z
N MET A 1 11.74 -12.92 -17.24
CA MET A 1 12.57 -11.90 -17.89
C MET A 1 12.86 -10.81 -16.86
N LYS A 2 14.10 -10.35 -16.68
CA LYS A 2 14.42 -9.30 -15.68
C LYS A 2 13.93 -7.96 -16.24
N VAL A 3 12.89 -7.36 -15.65
CA VAL A 3 12.24 -6.11 -16.12
C VAL A 3 13.23 -5.00 -16.46
N PHE A 4 14.28 -4.84 -15.65
CA PHE A 4 15.29 -3.81 -15.87
C PHE A 4 16.10 -4.02 -17.16
N GLU A 5 16.28 -5.25 -17.63
CA GLU A 5 16.91 -5.49 -18.93
C GLU A 5 16.02 -5.02 -20.07
N PHE A 6 14.71 -5.25 -19.98
CA PHE A 6 13.76 -4.75 -20.96
C PHE A 6 13.72 -3.21 -20.97
N VAL A 7 13.68 -2.59 -19.79
CA VAL A 7 13.71 -1.13 -19.65
C VAL A 7 15.00 -0.54 -20.22
N LYS A 8 16.17 -1.11 -19.90
CA LYS A 8 17.46 -0.69 -20.47
C LYS A 8 17.52 -0.88 -21.99
N ALA A 9 16.99 -2.00 -22.51
CA ALA A 9 16.96 -2.25 -23.95
C ALA A 9 16.07 -1.25 -24.69
N LYS A 10 14.92 -0.88 -24.10
CA LYS A 10 13.95 0.04 -24.70
C LYS A 10 14.35 1.51 -24.58
N HIS A 11 14.95 1.91 -23.47
CA HIS A 11 15.20 3.33 -23.13
C HIS A 11 16.69 3.70 -23.02
N GLY A 12 17.60 2.73 -23.19
CA GLY A 12 19.02 2.89 -22.95
C GLY A 12 19.39 2.80 -21.46
N SER A 13 20.64 2.42 -21.16
CA SER A 13 21.12 2.26 -19.78
C SER A 13 21.12 3.55 -18.96
N SER A 14 21.19 4.71 -19.62
CA SER A 14 21.19 6.03 -18.97
C SER A 14 19.87 6.35 -18.26
N ILE A 15 18.78 5.62 -18.52
CA ILE A 15 17.51 5.78 -17.80
C ILE A 15 17.68 5.56 -16.30
N LEU A 16 18.60 4.68 -15.90
CA LEU A 16 18.89 4.39 -14.50
C LEU A 16 19.62 5.53 -13.79
N ASN A 17 20.18 6.50 -14.51
CA ASN A 17 20.79 7.69 -13.91
C ASN A 17 19.75 8.59 -13.22
N LYS A 18 18.45 8.37 -13.49
CA LYS A 18 17.33 9.03 -12.79
C LYS A 18 16.99 8.37 -11.45
N CYS A 19 17.57 7.19 -11.16
CA CYS A 19 17.30 6.43 -9.94
C CYS A 19 18.47 6.60 -8.96
N GLN A 20 18.20 7.19 -7.81
CA GLN A 20 19.12 7.23 -6.68
C GLN A 20 18.60 6.26 -5.61
N PRO A 21 19.24 5.11 -5.38
CA PRO A 21 18.87 4.25 -4.27
C PRO A 21 19.24 4.93 -2.95
N VAL A 22 18.36 4.76 -1.96
CA VAL A 22 18.53 5.22 -0.58
C VAL A 22 18.22 4.02 0.32
N GLU A 23 19.14 3.71 1.24
CA GLU A 23 18.93 2.63 2.21
C GLU A 23 18.00 3.10 3.32
N GLY A 24 17.05 2.26 3.70
CA GLY A 24 16.08 2.57 4.76
C GLY A 24 15.13 1.42 5.05
N ASP A 25 14.45 1.51 6.19
CA ASP A 25 13.45 0.57 6.67
C ASP A 25 12.33 1.34 7.39
N VAL A 26 11.11 1.26 6.86
CA VAL A 26 9.93 1.94 7.41
C VAL A 26 9.54 1.46 8.81
N SER A 27 10.02 0.29 9.23
CA SER A 27 9.79 -0.27 10.57
C SER A 27 10.69 0.36 11.64
N LEU A 28 11.77 1.05 11.23
CA LEU A 28 12.76 1.67 12.12
C LEU A 28 12.49 3.16 12.33
N SER A 29 12.98 3.72 13.44
CA SER A 29 12.96 5.16 13.68
C SER A 29 13.68 5.93 12.57
N ASN A 30 13.19 7.11 12.23
CA ASN A 30 13.70 7.94 11.12
C ASN A 30 13.81 7.18 9.79
N LEU A 31 12.96 6.16 9.58
CA LEU A 31 12.96 5.30 8.41
C LEU A 31 14.30 4.56 8.19
N GLY A 32 15.13 4.40 9.22
CA GLY A 32 16.46 3.80 9.09
C GLY A 32 17.43 4.58 8.20
N LEU A 33 17.13 5.85 7.89
CA LEU A 33 17.93 6.68 7.00
C LEU A 33 19.23 7.13 7.65
N SER A 34 20.29 7.23 6.85
CA SER A 34 21.47 8.01 7.22
C SER A 34 21.12 9.51 7.36
N SER A 35 21.92 10.25 8.12
CA SER A 35 21.74 11.70 8.26
C SER A 35 21.87 12.41 6.92
N GLU A 36 22.82 11.96 6.09
CA GLU A 36 23.11 12.50 4.77
C GLU A 36 21.95 12.29 3.80
N ASP A 37 21.40 11.06 3.74
CA ASP A 37 20.26 10.74 2.89
C ASP A 37 19.01 11.50 3.34
N ARG A 38 18.79 11.62 4.65
CA ARG A 38 17.66 12.36 5.20
C ARG A 38 17.68 13.83 4.80
N ILE A 39 18.85 14.48 4.90
CA ILE A 39 19.03 15.88 4.44
C ILE A 39 18.77 15.97 2.94
N MET A 40 19.33 15.05 2.15
CA MET A 40 19.14 15.02 0.70
C MET A 40 17.65 14.90 0.33
N LEU A 41 16.90 14.02 1.01
CA LEU A 41 15.47 13.87 0.79
C LEU A 41 14.71 15.15 1.14
N ILE A 42 14.98 15.76 2.30
CA ILE A 42 14.38 17.03 2.74
C ILE A 42 14.58 18.14 1.72
N GLU A 43 15.78 18.22 1.13
CA GLU A 43 16.12 19.27 0.17
C GLU A 43 15.55 19.03 -1.23
N LYS A 44 15.47 17.78 -1.68
CA LYS A 44 15.28 17.46 -3.11
C LYS A 44 13.95 16.78 -3.44
N VAL A 45 13.27 16.18 -2.47
CA VAL A 45 12.01 15.46 -2.72
C VAL A 45 10.83 16.41 -2.61
N ASN A 46 9.93 16.31 -3.58
CA ASN A 46 8.72 17.12 -3.67
C ASN A 46 7.45 16.28 -3.88
N ILE A 47 7.53 15.11 -4.48
CA ILE A 47 6.41 14.18 -4.65
C ILE A 47 6.77 12.87 -3.97
N VAL A 48 5.90 12.40 -3.08
CA VAL A 48 6.13 11.18 -2.31
C VAL A 48 5.06 10.14 -2.64
N PHE A 49 5.51 8.97 -3.08
CA PHE A 49 4.67 7.79 -3.27
C PHE A 49 4.99 6.78 -2.17
N HIS A 50 4.14 6.70 -1.15
CA HIS A 50 4.28 5.72 -0.08
C HIS A 50 3.56 4.41 -0.45
N ILE A 51 4.35 3.49 -1.01
CA ILE A 51 3.92 2.15 -1.46
C ILE A 51 4.45 1.06 -0.50
N ALA A 52 5.37 1.40 0.39
CA ALA A 52 6.04 0.43 1.25
C ALA A 52 5.06 -0.20 2.25
N ALA A 53 4.93 -1.53 2.16
CA ALA A 53 4.13 -2.32 3.08
C ALA A 53 4.61 -3.78 3.07
N THR A 54 4.45 -4.45 4.21
CA THR A 54 4.56 -5.91 4.25
C THR A 54 3.17 -6.50 4.03
N VAL A 55 3.00 -7.19 2.91
CA VAL A 55 1.73 -7.79 2.46
C VAL A 55 1.54 -9.24 2.92
N THR A 56 2.01 -9.57 4.13
CA THR A 56 1.87 -10.94 4.67
C THR A 56 0.61 -11.07 5.53
N PHE A 57 -0.24 -12.03 5.19
CA PHE A 57 -1.51 -12.26 5.91
C PHE A 57 -1.36 -13.09 7.19
N LYS A 58 -0.13 -13.47 7.55
CA LYS A 58 0.18 -14.26 8.75
C LYS A 58 1.12 -13.53 9.71
N GLN A 59 1.32 -12.22 9.52
CA GLN A 59 2.14 -11.45 10.45
C GLN A 59 1.39 -11.26 11.78
N PRO A 60 2.07 -11.42 12.92
CA PRO A 60 1.56 -10.94 14.20
C PRO A 60 1.16 -9.46 14.13
N LEU A 61 0.10 -9.10 14.86
CA LEU A 61 -0.50 -7.77 14.85
C LEU A 61 0.52 -6.65 15.10
N ASP A 62 1.36 -6.79 16.12
CA ASP A 62 2.40 -5.83 16.50
C ASP A 62 3.34 -5.48 15.33
N ASN A 63 3.78 -6.49 14.60
CA ASN A 63 4.66 -6.32 13.44
C ASN A 63 3.93 -5.68 12.26
N ALA A 64 2.67 -6.05 12.01
CA ALA A 64 1.84 -5.44 10.96
C ALA A 64 1.60 -3.95 11.27
N VAL A 65 1.27 -3.62 12.53
CA VAL A 65 1.09 -2.24 13.00
C VAL A 65 2.41 -1.46 12.92
N ASN A 66 3.54 -2.03 13.34
CA ASN A 66 4.82 -1.32 13.28
C ASN A 66 5.24 -0.98 11.85
N THR A 67 5.04 -1.91 10.92
CA THR A 67 5.48 -1.73 9.53
C THR A 67 4.50 -0.86 8.74
N ASN A 68 3.22 -1.22 8.74
CA ASN A 68 2.24 -0.61 7.82
C ASN A 68 1.57 0.64 8.41
N THR A 69 1.41 0.69 9.74
CA THR A 69 0.75 1.82 10.43
C THR A 69 1.78 2.83 10.92
N LYS A 70 2.70 2.43 11.82
CA LYS A 70 3.76 3.33 12.32
C LYS A 70 4.74 3.73 11.22
N GLY A 71 5.04 2.84 10.27
CA GLY A 71 5.84 3.21 9.09
C GLY A 71 5.20 4.33 8.28
N THR A 72 3.87 4.35 8.17
CA THR A 72 3.14 5.45 7.51
C THR A 72 3.27 6.76 8.29
N ILE A 73 3.18 6.73 9.62
CA ILE A 73 3.45 7.91 10.48
C ILE A 73 4.84 8.47 10.19
N ARG A 74 5.87 7.61 10.21
CA ARG A 74 7.27 8.02 9.98
C ARG A 74 7.48 8.65 8.59
N VAL A 75 6.81 8.13 7.56
CA VAL A 75 6.87 8.73 6.22
C VAL A 75 6.16 10.08 6.19
N ILE A 76 4.99 10.21 6.82
CA ILE A 76 4.27 11.48 6.93
C ILE A 76 5.11 12.51 7.70
N ASP A 77 5.81 12.10 8.75
CA ASP A 77 6.68 12.99 9.52
C ASP A 77 7.86 13.49 8.67
N LEU A 78 8.50 12.62 7.88
CA LEU A 78 9.48 13.07 6.88
C LEU A 78 8.84 14.05 5.88
N CYS A 79 7.62 13.78 5.41
CA CYS A 79 6.90 14.65 4.47
C CYS A 79 6.68 16.06 5.04
N LYS A 80 6.40 16.18 6.34
CA LYS A 80 6.24 17.47 7.04
C LYS A 80 7.54 18.28 7.11
N GLU A 81 8.69 17.63 6.97
CA GLU A 81 10.01 18.28 7.00
C GLU A 81 10.55 18.64 5.61
N LEU A 82 9.93 18.15 4.52
CA LEU A 82 10.39 18.46 3.16
C LEU A 82 10.25 19.95 2.85
N ASN A 83 11.26 20.53 2.20
CA ASN A 83 11.27 21.95 1.87
C ASN A 83 10.13 22.34 0.89
N GLN A 84 9.72 21.42 0.01
CA GLN A 84 8.74 21.70 -1.05
C GLN A 84 7.86 20.49 -1.36
N ILE A 85 7.02 20.08 -0.43
CA ILE A 85 6.03 19.03 -0.72
C ILE A 85 4.95 19.54 -1.69
N ILE A 86 4.85 18.87 -2.84
CA ILE A 86 3.85 19.08 -3.89
C ILE A 86 2.67 18.13 -3.68
N SER A 87 2.93 16.84 -3.40
CA SER A 87 1.88 15.87 -3.15
C SER A 87 2.39 14.61 -2.44
N PHE A 88 1.52 14.00 -1.62
CA PHE A 88 1.73 12.72 -0.96
C PHE A 88 0.68 11.70 -1.41
N ILE A 89 1.12 10.54 -1.88
CA ILE A 89 0.24 9.48 -2.36
C ILE A 89 0.47 8.25 -1.51
N TYR A 90 -0.56 7.81 -0.82
CA TYR A 90 -0.56 6.59 -0.03
C TYR A 90 -1.23 5.44 -0.79
N VAL A 91 -0.52 4.32 -0.96
CA VAL A 91 -1.10 3.10 -1.53
C VAL A 91 -1.62 2.22 -0.40
N SER A 92 -2.94 2.15 -0.30
CA SER A 92 -3.67 1.28 0.61
C SER A 92 -4.10 -0.01 -0.13
N THR A 93 -5.32 -0.49 0.10
CA THR A 93 -5.90 -1.64 -0.57
C THR A 93 -7.42 -1.57 -0.52
N ALA A 94 -8.11 -2.07 -1.55
CA ALA A 94 -9.58 -2.17 -1.58
C ALA A 94 -10.14 -3.03 -0.43
N TYR A 95 -9.28 -3.84 0.21
CA TYR A 95 -9.64 -4.73 1.31
C TYR A 95 -9.46 -4.11 2.70
N SER A 96 -9.03 -2.84 2.82
CA SER A 96 -8.79 -2.19 4.11
C SER A 96 -10.08 -2.11 4.95
N ASN A 97 -11.22 -1.98 4.28
CA ASN A 97 -12.54 -1.92 4.89
C ASN A 97 -13.40 -3.14 4.53
N ALA A 98 -12.79 -4.32 4.29
CA ALA A 98 -13.50 -5.53 3.85
C ALA A 98 -14.54 -6.08 4.85
N ASN A 99 -14.58 -5.53 6.06
CA ASN A 99 -15.63 -5.75 7.05
C ASN A 99 -16.96 -5.04 6.71
N LEU A 100 -16.95 -4.11 5.76
CA LEU A 100 -18.12 -3.38 5.29
C LEU A 100 -18.68 -3.99 4.01
N SER A 101 -19.99 -3.82 3.80
CA SER A 101 -20.68 -4.30 2.61
C SER A 101 -20.40 -3.49 1.36
N ASP A 102 -20.28 -2.18 1.53
CA ASP A 102 -20.20 -1.20 0.46
C ASP A 102 -19.14 -0.17 0.84
N ILE A 103 -18.10 -0.04 0.00
CA ILE A 103 -16.92 0.79 0.27
C ILE A 103 -16.87 1.93 -0.75
N GLU A 104 -17.20 3.12 -0.29
CA GLU A 104 -17.10 4.36 -1.03
C GLU A 104 -15.66 4.91 -1.02
N GLU A 105 -15.40 5.88 -1.89
CA GLU A 105 -14.16 6.64 -1.98
C GLU A 105 -14.06 7.69 -0.86
N LYS A 106 -14.09 7.21 0.39
CA LYS A 106 -13.88 8.01 1.60
C LYS A 106 -13.08 7.23 2.63
N VAL A 107 -12.47 7.94 3.57
CA VAL A 107 -11.81 7.31 4.71
C VAL A 107 -12.85 6.97 5.77
N TYR A 108 -12.78 5.75 6.30
CA TYR A 108 -13.68 5.25 7.33
C TYR A 108 -13.00 5.32 8.68
N THR A 109 -13.65 5.97 9.65
CA THR A 109 -13.29 5.84 11.06
C THR A 109 -13.87 4.54 11.61
N THR A 110 -13.15 3.90 12.51
CA THR A 110 -13.60 2.65 13.17
C THR A 110 -13.68 2.85 14.68
N ILE A 111 -14.11 1.81 15.40
CA ILE A 111 -14.02 1.78 16.87
C ILE A 111 -12.57 1.72 17.36
N TRP A 112 -11.62 1.42 16.46
CA TRP A 112 -10.21 1.27 16.77
C TRP A 112 -9.48 2.57 16.45
N GLU A 113 -9.14 3.31 17.50
CA GLU A 113 -8.33 4.51 17.38
C GLU A 113 -6.86 4.12 17.14
N PRO A 114 -6.19 4.67 16.10
CA PRO A 114 -4.84 4.25 15.75
C PRO A 114 -3.80 4.38 16.87
N SER A 115 -3.84 5.46 17.66
CA SER A 115 -2.88 5.68 18.76
C SER A 115 -3.04 4.68 19.90
N GLU A 116 -4.27 4.25 20.22
CA GLU A 116 -4.57 3.23 21.23
C GLU A 116 -4.03 1.87 20.80
N ILE A 117 -4.25 1.47 19.56
CA ILE A 117 -3.72 0.21 19.02
C ILE A 117 -2.19 0.22 19.02
N ILE A 118 -1.58 1.32 18.58
CA ILE A 118 -0.13 1.49 18.61
C ILE A 118 0.39 1.36 20.04
N ASN A 119 -0.24 2.03 20.99
CA ASN A 119 0.14 2.01 22.39
C ASN A 119 0.03 0.60 23.00
N ILE A 120 -1.01 -0.16 22.65
CA ILE A 120 -1.16 -1.55 23.05
C ILE A 120 -0.02 -2.41 22.47
N CYS A 121 0.23 -2.30 21.16
CA CYS A 121 1.29 -3.07 20.49
C CYS A 121 2.69 -2.75 21.03
N ASP A 122 2.93 -1.51 21.48
CA ASP A 122 4.24 -1.08 21.98
C ASP A 122 4.48 -1.44 23.46
N LYS A 123 3.43 -1.52 24.28
CA LYS A 123 3.57 -1.60 25.76
C LYS A 123 3.05 -2.88 26.39
N GLN A 124 2.16 -3.62 25.72
CA GLN A 124 1.56 -4.82 26.29
C GLN A 124 2.39 -6.07 25.98
N ASP A 125 2.16 -7.12 26.75
CA ASP A 125 2.80 -8.41 26.52
C ASP A 125 2.18 -9.14 25.32
N LYS A 126 2.89 -10.14 24.79
CA LYS A 126 2.45 -10.91 23.61
C LYS A 126 1.11 -11.61 23.79
N THR A 127 0.74 -11.99 25.02
CA THR A 127 -0.54 -12.65 25.30
C THR A 127 -1.69 -11.67 25.09
N SER A 128 -1.57 -10.46 25.63
CA SER A 128 -2.55 -9.40 25.47
C SER A 128 -2.70 -8.96 24.01
N ILE A 129 -1.59 -8.87 23.27
CA ILE A 129 -1.60 -8.56 21.82
C ILE A 129 -2.32 -9.67 21.04
N ALA A 130 -2.09 -10.95 21.37
CA ALA A 130 -2.77 -12.07 20.72
C ALA A 130 -4.29 -12.08 20.97
N LEU A 131 -4.74 -11.73 22.18
CA LEU A 131 -6.16 -11.59 22.49
C LEU A 131 -6.83 -10.44 21.71
N LEU A 132 -6.12 -9.31 21.57
CA LEU A 132 -6.57 -8.21 20.74
C LEU A 132 -6.63 -8.62 19.26
N GLU A 133 -5.61 -9.32 18.77
CA GLU A 133 -5.57 -9.85 17.41
C GLU A 133 -6.78 -10.75 17.14
N GLU A 134 -7.13 -11.67 18.05
CA GLU A 134 -8.33 -12.50 17.92
C GLU A 134 -9.61 -11.67 17.81
N SER A 135 -9.72 -10.58 18.56
CA SER A 135 -10.86 -9.66 18.48
C SER A 135 -10.95 -8.96 17.13
N ILE A 136 -9.81 -8.47 16.61
CA ILE A 136 -9.72 -7.81 15.31
C ILE A 136 -10.06 -8.77 14.16
N LEU A 137 -9.57 -10.01 14.23
CA LEU A 137 -9.80 -11.02 13.20
C LEU A 137 -11.25 -11.53 13.15
N LYS A 138 -12.11 -11.16 14.10
CA LYS A 138 -13.56 -11.39 14.01
C LYS A 138 -14.23 -10.46 13.00
N THR A 139 -13.63 -9.31 12.70
CA THR A 139 -14.19 -8.33 11.75
C THR A 139 -13.31 -8.16 10.51
N HIS A 140 -11.98 -8.15 10.65
CA HIS A 140 -11.04 -8.02 9.54
C HIS A 140 -10.54 -9.38 9.06
N ALA A 141 -10.31 -9.51 7.75
CA ALA A 141 -9.85 -10.76 7.15
C ALA A 141 -8.44 -11.18 7.60
N ASN A 142 -7.58 -10.21 7.91
CA ASN A 142 -6.22 -10.43 8.41
C ASN A 142 -5.62 -9.14 9.00
N THR A 143 -4.51 -9.28 9.73
CA THR A 143 -3.76 -8.17 10.36
C THR A 143 -3.28 -7.11 9.36
N TYR A 144 -2.96 -7.50 8.12
CA TYR A 144 -2.57 -6.56 7.07
C TYR A 144 -3.71 -5.60 6.68
N THR A 145 -4.92 -6.13 6.41
CA THR A 145 -6.07 -5.29 6.06
C THR A 145 -6.42 -4.31 7.17
N PHE A 146 -6.32 -4.75 8.43
CA PHE A 146 -6.52 -3.91 9.59
C PHE A 146 -5.43 -2.82 9.72
N ALA A 147 -4.15 -3.17 9.58
CA ALA A 147 -3.08 -2.19 9.66
C ALA A 147 -3.15 -1.13 8.54
N LYS A 148 -3.63 -1.52 7.35
CA LYS A 148 -3.94 -0.58 6.25
C LYS A 148 -5.13 0.32 6.57
N ASN A 149 -6.19 -0.18 7.20
CA ASN A 149 -7.28 0.65 7.70
C ASN A 149 -6.78 1.71 8.71
N LEU A 150 -5.99 1.31 9.70
CA LEU A 150 -5.42 2.25 10.68
C LEU A 150 -4.54 3.30 10.00
N ALA A 151 -3.74 2.88 9.02
CA ALA A 151 -2.89 3.80 8.26
C ALA A 151 -3.71 4.81 7.44
N GLU A 152 -4.84 4.41 6.83
CA GLU A 152 -5.73 5.36 6.15
C GLU A 152 -6.29 6.42 7.11
N GLN A 153 -6.66 6.03 8.34
CA GLN A 153 -7.13 6.96 9.36
C GLN A 153 -6.03 7.98 9.73
N ILE A 154 -4.78 7.53 9.87
CA ILE A 154 -3.61 8.40 10.12
C ILE A 154 -3.33 9.34 8.94
N VAL A 155 -3.35 8.82 7.71
CA VAL A 155 -3.17 9.66 6.51
C VAL A 155 -4.24 10.74 6.49
N PHE A 156 -5.50 10.38 6.76
CA PHE A 156 -6.60 11.33 6.80
C PHE A 156 -6.43 12.40 7.88
N SER A 157 -5.90 12.08 9.06
CA SER A 157 -5.71 13.04 10.14
C SER A 157 -4.47 13.92 9.96
N ASP A 158 -3.35 13.33 9.54
CA ASP A 158 -2.02 13.92 9.72
C ASP A 158 -1.40 14.49 8.45
N SER A 159 -1.98 14.24 7.28
CA SER A 159 -1.45 14.70 5.99
C SER A 159 -2.19 15.91 5.40
N LYS A 160 -3.10 16.52 6.15
CA LYS A 160 -3.93 17.66 5.68
C LYS A 160 -3.13 18.92 5.30
N SER A 161 -1.87 19.00 5.72
CA SER A 161 -0.99 20.13 5.40
C SER A 161 -0.44 20.11 3.96
N PHE A 162 -0.64 19.02 3.21
CA PHE A 162 -0.20 18.90 1.83
C PHE A 162 -1.18 18.07 0.97
N PRO A 163 -1.25 18.32 -0.35
CA PRO A 163 -2.16 17.59 -1.23
C PRO A 163 -1.95 16.08 -1.14
N THR A 164 -3.02 15.36 -0.79
CA THR A 164 -2.93 13.94 -0.48
C THR A 164 -3.95 13.10 -1.22
N ALA A 165 -3.52 11.97 -1.76
CA ALA A 165 -4.38 10.91 -2.29
C ALA A 165 -4.14 9.58 -1.57
N ILE A 166 -5.21 8.81 -1.38
CA ILE A 166 -5.18 7.39 -1.00
C ILE A 166 -5.65 6.59 -2.21
N VAL A 167 -4.82 5.66 -2.71
CA VAL A 167 -5.18 4.75 -3.80
C VAL A 167 -5.36 3.35 -3.22
N ARG A 168 -6.52 2.74 -3.47
CA ARG A 168 -6.91 1.41 -2.98
C ARG A 168 -6.98 0.41 -4.14
N PRO A 169 -5.86 -0.23 -4.51
CA PRO A 169 -5.89 -1.33 -5.47
C PRO A 169 -6.56 -2.58 -4.88
N SER A 170 -7.27 -3.34 -5.72
CA SER A 170 -7.68 -4.73 -5.42
C SER A 170 -6.50 -5.70 -5.60
N ILE A 171 -6.75 -6.96 -5.98
CA ILE A 171 -5.68 -7.93 -6.21
C ILE A 171 -4.92 -7.49 -7.46
N ILE A 172 -3.64 -7.18 -7.29
CA ILE A 172 -2.77 -6.79 -8.40
C ILE A 172 -2.29 -8.05 -9.12
N GLY A 173 -2.59 -8.12 -10.41
CA GLY A 173 -2.18 -9.20 -11.31
C GLY A 173 -1.01 -8.82 -12.19
N ALA A 174 -0.77 -9.67 -13.21
CA ALA A 174 0.23 -9.41 -14.22
C ALA A 174 -0.09 -8.14 -15.03
N SER A 175 0.93 -7.50 -15.58
CA SER A 175 0.73 -6.35 -16.45
C SER A 175 -0.01 -6.71 -17.73
N LEU A 176 -0.84 -5.78 -18.21
CA LEU A 176 -1.56 -5.93 -19.46
C LEU A 176 -0.65 -5.54 -20.64
N GLU A 177 0.06 -4.42 -20.52
CA GLU A 177 0.87 -3.80 -21.57
C GLU A 177 2.30 -3.51 -21.11
N GLN A 178 2.49 -2.84 -19.96
CA GLN A 178 3.79 -2.34 -19.50
C GLN A 178 4.28 -3.07 -18.25
N PRO A 179 5.57 -3.44 -18.15
CA PRO A 179 6.65 -3.25 -19.13
C PRO A 179 6.50 -4.15 -20.37
N CYS A 180 5.90 -5.32 -20.21
CA CYS A 180 5.46 -6.21 -21.29
C CYS A 180 4.26 -7.03 -20.80
N PRO A 181 3.40 -7.54 -21.69
CA PRO A 181 2.24 -8.35 -21.27
C PRO A 181 2.64 -9.58 -20.44
N GLY A 182 1.93 -9.80 -19.33
CA GLY A 182 2.14 -10.96 -18.45
C GLY A 182 3.31 -10.82 -17.47
N TRP A 183 3.92 -9.65 -17.35
CA TRP A 183 4.99 -9.44 -16.37
C TRP A 183 4.45 -9.44 -14.93
N VAL A 184 5.19 -10.08 -14.03
CA VAL A 184 4.96 -10.13 -12.59
C VAL A 184 6.29 -9.95 -11.85
N ASP A 185 6.26 -9.32 -10.69
CA ASP A 185 7.42 -9.10 -9.82
C ASP A 185 7.64 -10.26 -8.83
N ASN A 186 6.57 -10.98 -8.48
CA ASN A 186 6.59 -12.07 -7.50
C ASN A 186 5.69 -13.24 -7.92
N VAL A 187 5.78 -14.35 -7.16
CA VAL A 187 4.96 -15.56 -7.34
C VAL A 187 4.15 -15.83 -6.07
N TYR A 188 3.51 -14.80 -5.51
CA TYR A 188 2.64 -14.92 -4.35
C TYR A 188 1.15 -14.79 -4.74
N GLY A 189 0.26 -15.20 -3.83
CA GLY A 189 -1.18 -15.03 -3.99
C GLY A 189 -1.74 -15.62 -5.29
N ILE A 190 -2.53 -14.83 -6.02
CA ILE A 190 -3.21 -15.25 -7.25
C ILE A 190 -2.21 -15.63 -8.36
N THR A 191 -1.06 -14.96 -8.44
CA THR A 191 -0.02 -15.27 -9.41
C THR A 191 0.52 -16.69 -9.22
N ALA A 192 0.68 -17.13 -7.97
CA ALA A 192 1.07 -18.50 -7.65
C ALA A 192 -0.01 -19.49 -8.13
N VAL A 193 -1.28 -19.20 -7.86
CA VAL A 193 -2.41 -20.05 -8.28
C VAL A 193 -2.46 -20.18 -9.80
N CYS A 194 -2.44 -19.05 -10.53
CA CYS A 194 -2.44 -19.03 -12.00
C CYS A 194 -1.24 -19.81 -12.58
N LEU A 195 -0.05 -19.67 -12.00
CA LEU A 195 1.13 -20.41 -12.44
C LEU A 195 0.97 -21.92 -12.22
N GLN A 196 0.46 -22.35 -11.07
CA GLN A 196 0.28 -23.78 -10.77
C GLN A 196 -0.85 -24.42 -11.60
N VAL A 197 -1.90 -23.66 -11.92
CA VAL A 197 -2.94 -24.08 -12.87
C VAL A 197 -2.33 -24.22 -14.27
N GLY A 198 -1.58 -23.22 -14.75
CA GLY A 198 -0.93 -23.26 -16.05
C GLY A 198 0.10 -24.40 -16.21
N LYS A 199 0.73 -24.82 -15.10
CA LYS A 199 1.61 -25.99 -15.06
C LYS A 199 0.86 -27.33 -14.97
N GLY A 200 -0.46 -27.32 -14.76
CA GLY A 200 -1.27 -28.53 -14.57
C GLY A 200 -1.19 -29.13 -13.16
N ASN A 201 -0.53 -28.47 -12.20
CA ASN A 201 -0.40 -28.96 -10.82
C ASN A 201 -1.69 -28.75 -10.02
N ILE A 202 -2.38 -27.63 -10.24
CA ILE A 202 -3.73 -27.38 -9.70
C ILE A 202 -4.73 -27.64 -10.82
N ARG A 203 -5.54 -28.69 -10.65
CA ARG A 203 -6.60 -29.05 -11.60
C ARG A 203 -8.00 -28.67 -11.12
N VAL A 204 -8.15 -28.48 -9.82
CA VAL A 204 -9.41 -28.11 -9.17
C VAL A 204 -9.10 -27.06 -8.12
N LEU A 205 -9.79 -25.92 -8.18
CA LEU A 205 -9.74 -24.89 -7.15
C LEU A 205 -11.12 -24.81 -6.49
N PRO A 206 -11.25 -25.12 -5.19
CA PRO A 206 -12.51 -24.94 -4.49
C PRO A 206 -12.82 -23.44 -4.39
N ALA A 207 -13.93 -23.03 -4.99
CA ALA A 207 -14.44 -21.66 -4.94
C ALA A 207 -15.97 -21.71 -4.88
N LYS A 208 -16.58 -20.66 -4.32
CA LYS A 208 -18.03 -20.49 -4.45
C LYS A 208 -18.33 -20.01 -5.87
N MET A 209 -19.42 -20.51 -6.47
CA MET A 209 -19.79 -20.18 -7.85
C MET A 209 -20.14 -18.69 -8.04
N ASP A 210 -20.56 -18.04 -6.96
CA ASP A 210 -20.88 -16.61 -6.89
C ASP A 210 -19.70 -15.75 -6.39
N ALA A 211 -18.56 -16.36 -6.03
CA ALA A 211 -17.41 -15.60 -5.61
C ALA A 211 -16.82 -14.80 -6.77
N ARG A 212 -16.58 -13.52 -6.54
CA ARG A 212 -15.89 -12.65 -7.51
C ARG A 212 -14.42 -12.54 -7.18
N LEU A 213 -13.61 -12.66 -8.23
CA LEU A 213 -12.18 -12.38 -8.19
C LEU A 213 -11.95 -11.04 -8.89
N ASP A 214 -11.77 -9.97 -8.11
CA ASP A 214 -11.40 -8.67 -8.66
C ASP A 214 -9.88 -8.60 -8.84
N LEU A 215 -9.45 -8.49 -10.10
CA LEU A 215 -8.04 -8.50 -10.48
C LEU A 215 -7.73 -7.29 -11.37
N VAL A 216 -6.77 -6.47 -10.95
CA VAL A 216 -6.33 -5.29 -11.70
C VAL A 216 -4.89 -5.47 -12.22
N PRO A 217 -4.61 -5.15 -13.49
CA PRO A 217 -3.24 -5.17 -13.99
C PRO A 217 -2.33 -4.17 -13.27
N VAL A 218 -1.07 -4.55 -13.00
CA VAL A 218 -0.13 -3.70 -12.26
C VAL A 218 0.14 -2.35 -12.94
N ASP A 219 0.18 -2.31 -14.27
CA ASP A 219 0.34 -1.09 -15.04
C ASP A 219 -0.83 -0.13 -14.91
N TYR A 220 -2.06 -0.64 -14.84
CA TYR A 220 -3.25 0.18 -14.56
C TYR A 220 -3.19 0.77 -13.14
N VAL A 221 -2.68 0.02 -12.17
CA VAL A 221 -2.49 0.51 -10.80
C VAL A 221 -1.45 1.63 -10.77
N VAL A 222 -0.32 1.45 -11.48
CA VAL A 222 0.71 2.49 -11.61
C VAL A 222 0.15 3.75 -12.27
N ASP A 223 -0.59 3.62 -13.37
CA ASP A 223 -1.22 4.76 -14.04
C ASP A 223 -2.21 5.48 -13.12
N THR A 224 -3.02 4.73 -12.36
CA THR A 224 -3.95 5.29 -11.38
C THR A 224 -3.21 6.08 -10.29
N ILE A 225 -2.10 5.55 -9.78
CA ILE A 225 -1.26 6.23 -8.78
C ILE A 225 -0.68 7.53 -9.33
N LEU A 226 -0.19 7.53 -10.57
CA LEU A 226 0.36 8.72 -11.23
C LEU A 226 -0.73 9.75 -11.53
N CYS A 227 -1.90 9.32 -12.00
CA CYS A 227 -3.05 10.19 -12.23
C CYS A 227 -3.57 10.80 -10.92
N ALA A 228 -3.62 10.03 -9.83
CA ALA A 228 -4.00 10.54 -8.52
C ALA A 228 -3.02 11.61 -8.02
N ALA A 229 -1.71 11.39 -8.19
CA ALA A 229 -0.69 12.38 -7.86
C ALA A 229 -0.88 13.69 -8.62
N TRP A 230 -1.08 13.59 -9.93
CA TRP A 230 -1.34 14.74 -10.78
C TRP A 230 -2.63 15.46 -10.35
N HIS A 231 -3.71 14.73 -10.13
CA HIS A 231 -5.03 15.27 -9.79
C HIS A 231 -4.98 16.09 -8.49
N VAL A 232 -4.41 15.56 -7.41
CA VAL A 232 -4.32 16.31 -6.13
C VAL A 232 -3.33 17.47 -6.22
N THR A 233 -2.31 17.37 -7.07
CA THR A 233 -1.35 18.47 -7.29
C THR A 233 -2.03 19.69 -7.92
N ILE A 234 -2.91 19.48 -8.91
CA ILE A 234 -3.60 20.57 -9.62
C ILE A 234 -4.88 21.03 -8.91
N HIS A 235 -5.55 20.14 -8.16
CA HIS A 235 -6.71 20.46 -7.33
C HIS A 235 -6.31 20.45 -5.87
N ARG A 236 -5.68 21.55 -5.43
CA ARG A 236 -5.19 21.73 -4.05
C ARG A 236 -6.33 22.02 -3.08
N ASP A 237 -7.25 21.08 -2.99
CA ASP A 237 -8.29 21.08 -1.97
C ASP A 237 -7.66 20.60 -0.65
N ALA A 238 -8.13 21.11 0.49
CA ALA A 238 -7.66 20.65 1.81
C ALA A 238 -8.16 19.23 2.19
N GLU A 239 -8.79 18.52 1.25
CA GLU A 239 -9.39 17.21 1.44
C GLU A 239 -8.50 16.09 0.89
N VAL A 240 -8.31 15.05 1.70
CA VAL A 240 -7.69 13.81 1.25
C VAL A 240 -8.63 13.12 0.25
N LYS A 241 -8.16 12.95 -0.99
CA LYS A 241 -8.92 12.23 -2.03
C LYS A 241 -8.66 10.73 -1.93
N VAL A 242 -9.68 9.92 -2.16
CA VAL A 242 -9.58 8.46 -2.14
C VAL A 242 -9.97 7.92 -3.50
N TYR A 243 -9.23 6.95 -4.03
CA TYR A 243 -9.49 6.33 -5.32
C TYR A 243 -9.49 4.81 -5.20
N ASN A 244 -10.58 4.16 -5.59
CA ASN A 244 -10.67 2.70 -5.66
C ASN A 244 -10.17 2.22 -7.03
N CYS A 245 -9.00 1.57 -7.07
CA CYS A 245 -8.45 0.99 -8.29
C CYS A 245 -8.86 -0.49 -8.37
N THR A 246 -10.00 -0.74 -8.97
CA THR A 246 -10.69 -2.05 -8.98
C THR A 246 -11.18 -2.37 -10.39
N SER A 247 -11.33 -3.64 -10.73
CA SER A 247 -11.87 -4.06 -12.03
C SER A 247 -13.40 -4.00 -12.09
N ASN A 248 -14.04 -3.86 -10.93
CA ASN A 248 -15.48 -3.86 -10.75
C ASN A 248 -15.89 -2.89 -9.63
N ALA A 249 -17.08 -2.29 -9.72
CA ALA A 249 -17.61 -1.38 -8.71
C ALA A 249 -17.82 -2.03 -7.33
N SER A 250 -17.75 -3.36 -7.23
CA SER A 250 -17.89 -4.11 -5.97
C SER A 250 -16.89 -5.27 -5.91
N PRO A 251 -15.62 -5.04 -5.53
CA PRO A 251 -14.57 -6.06 -5.54
C PRO A 251 -14.71 -7.12 -4.43
N LEU A 252 -15.65 -6.93 -3.49
CA LEU A 252 -15.91 -7.80 -2.34
C LEU A 252 -17.17 -8.67 -2.49
N ARG A 253 -17.98 -8.44 -3.52
CA ARG A 253 -19.30 -9.06 -3.73
C ARG A 253 -19.50 -9.49 -5.18
#